data_AF-A0A7R9N4I4-F1
#
_entry.id   AF-A0A7R9N4I4-F1
#
_cell.length_a   1.000
_cell.length_b   1.000
_cell.length_c   1.000
_cell.angle_alpha   90.00
_cell.angle_beta   90.00
_cell.angle_gamma   90.00
#
_symmetry.space_group_name_H-M   'P 1'
#
loop_
_entity.id
_entity.type
_entity.pdbx_description
1 polymer ?
#
loop_
_entity_poly.entity_id
_entity_poly.type
_entity_poly.pdbx_seq_one_letter_code
_entity_poly.pdbx_strand_id
1 'polypeptide(L)' 'MLRVREIVEELKVFERNKVPFEVEISGVATYIQTSSVRRIVRILSLASSGL' A
#
# COMPACT_ATOMS: atom_id res chain seq x y z
N MET A 1 9.58 -0.59 7.98
CA MET A 1 8.89 -0.88 6.71
C MET A 1 7.59 -1.57 7.09
N LEU A 2 6.46 -0.87 7.00
CA LEU A 2 5.16 -1.45 7.34
C LEU A 2 4.85 -2.60 6.37
N ARG A 3 4.39 -3.73 6.89
CA ARG A 3 3.96 -4.88 6.07
C ARG A 3 2.61 -4.53 5.46
N VAL A 4 2.34 -4.96 4.23
CA VAL A 4 1.05 -4.70 3.54
C VAL A 4 -0.15 -5.12 4.41
N ARG A 5 0.00 -6.19 5.20
CA ARG A 5 -0.98 -6.63 6.18
C ARG A 5 -1.37 -5.54 7.20
N GLU A 6 -0.38 -4.86 7.79
CA GLU A 6 -0.61 -3.81 8.80
C GLU A 6 -1.38 -2.63 8.18
N ILE A 7 -1.06 -2.28 6.94
CA ILE A 7 -1.75 -1.23 6.17
C ILE A 7 -3.23 -1.60 5.94
N VAL A 8 -3.52 -2.85 5.59
CA VAL A 8 -4.90 -3.31 5.35
C VAL A 8 -5.71 -3.30 6.66
N GLU A 9 -5.12 -3.76 7.76
CA GLU A 9 -5.76 -3.77 9.08
C GLU A 9 -6.06 -2.36 9.59
N GLU A 10 -5.15 -1.40 9.38
CA GLU A 10 -5.31 -0.02 9.83
C GLU A 10 -6.33 0.75 8.98
N LEU A 11 -6.27 0.60 7.65
CA LEU A 11 -7.09 1.38 6.74
C LEU A 11 -8.55 0.89 6.63
N LYS A 12 -8.85 -0.36 7.02
CA LYS A 12 -10.22 -0.93 7.02
C LYS A 12 -10.99 -0.73 5.70
N VAL A 13 -10.27 -0.64 4.57
CA VAL A 13 -10.79 -0.18 3.27
C VAL A 13 -11.91 -1.08 2.73
N PHE A 14 -11.90 -2.36 3.11
CA PHE A 14 -12.77 -3.38 2.56
C PHE A 14 -13.84 -3.89 3.54
N GLU A 15 -13.96 -3.30 4.75
CA GLU A 15 -14.93 -3.74 5.77
C GLU A 15 -16.37 -3.83 5.24
N ARG A 16 -16.75 -2.97 4.29
CA ARG A 16 -18.10 -2.95 3.69
C ARG A 16 -18.33 -4.04 2.64
N ASN A 17 -17.27 -4.55 2.04
CA ASN A 17 -17.33 -5.47 0.91
C ASN A 17 -17.25 -6.95 1.33
N LYS A 18 -17.00 -7.24 2.62
CA LYS A 18 -16.89 -8.61 3.18
C LYS A 18 -15.97 -9.52 2.36
N VAL A 19 -14.86 -8.97 1.87
CA VAL A 19 -13.90 -9.68 1.03
C VAL A 19 -13.00 -10.53 1.95
N PRO A 20 -12.54 -11.72 1.52
CA PRO A 20 -11.55 -12.46 2.30
C PRO A 20 -10.27 -11.65 2.51
N PHE A 21 -9.71 -11.70 3.71
CA PHE A 21 -8.57 -10.88 4.10
C PHE A 21 -7.32 -11.07 3.21
N GLU A 22 -7.06 -12.28 2.71
CA GLU A 22 -5.95 -12.50 1.76
C GLU A 22 -6.17 -11.78 0.42
N VAL A 23 -7.42 -11.65 -0.02
CA VAL A 23 -7.77 -10.95 -1.27
C VAL A 23 -7.57 -9.44 -1.10
N GLU A 24 -7.91 -8.89 0.07
CA GLU A 24 -7.65 -7.49 0.41
C GLU A 24 -6.15 -7.18 0.37
N ILE A 25 -5.33 -8.03 1.01
CA ILE A 25 -3.87 -7.92 0.98
C ILE A 25 -3.35 -7.98 -0.46
N SER A 26 -3.83 -8.93 -1.26
CA SER A 26 -3.40 -9.10 -2.65
C SER A 26 -3.76 -7.89 -3.52
N GLY A 27 -4.96 -7.32 -3.34
CA GLY A 27 -5.40 -6.12 -4.04
C GLY A 27 -4.56 -4.90 -3.70
N VAL A 28 -4.30 -4.65 -2.41
CA VAL A 28 -3.46 -3.53 -1.95
C VAL A 28 -2.00 -3.73 -2.37
N ALA A 29 -1.46 -4.93 -2.24
CA ALA A 29 -0.13 -5.25 -2.74
C ALA A 29 -0.02 -4.98 -4.24
N THR A 30 -0.98 -5.46 -5.03
CA THR A 30 -1.01 -5.23 -6.48
C THR A 30 -1.10 -3.75 -6.81
N TYR A 31 -1.97 -2.99 -6.12
CA TYR A 31 -2.08 -1.56 -6.30
C TYR A 31 -0.75 -0.86 -5.98
N ILE A 32 -0.14 -1.10 -4.82
CA ILE A 32 1.16 -0.51 -4.47
C ILE A 32 2.24 -0.92 -5.48
N GLN A 33 2.18 -2.16 -5.95
CA GLN A 33 3.20 -2.69 -6.83
C GLN A 33 3.15 -2.13 -8.25
N THR A 34 1.95 -1.99 -8.79
CA THR A 34 1.68 -1.58 -10.19
C THR A 34 1.39 -0.09 -10.33
N SER A 35 1.02 0.59 -9.24
CA SER A 35 0.77 2.02 -9.27
C SER A 35 2.05 2.83 -9.29
N SER A 36 1.91 4.07 -9.78
CA SER A 36 2.92 5.12 -9.70
C SER A 36 3.29 5.49 -8.26
N VAL A 37 2.57 4.99 -7.24
CA VAL A 37 2.86 5.23 -5.81
C VAL A 37 4.29 4.84 -5.49
N ARG A 38 4.77 3.69 -5.99
CA ARG A 38 6.16 3.28 -5.75
C ARG A 38 7.17 4.29 -6.33
N ARG A 39 6.86 4.87 -7.49
CA ARG A 39 7.68 5.89 -8.15
C ARG A 39 7.64 7.23 -7.40
N ILE A 40 6.45 7.65 -6.95
CA ILE A 40 6.27 8.88 -6.16
C ILE A 40 6.98 8.77 -4.81
N VAL A 41 6.82 7.66 -4.10
CA VAL A 41 7.52 7.41 -2.82
C VAL A 41 9.04 7.47 -3.02
N ARG A 42 9.56 6.95 -4.14
CA ARG A 42 10.99 7.05 -4.46
C ARG A 42 11.42 8.50 -4.68
N ILE A 43 10.64 9.27 -5.46
CA ILE A 43 10.91 10.70 -5.71
C ILE A 43 10.86 11.51 -4.42
N LEU A 44 9.84 11.30 -3.59
CA LEU A 44 9.71 11.97 -2.30
C LEU A 44 10.84 11.58 -1.35
N SER A 45 11.23 10.30 -1.33
CA SER A 45 12.36 9.84 -0.50
C SER A 45 13.67 10.46 -0.95
N LEU A 46 13.90 10.61 -2.25
CA LEU A 46 15.07 11.27 -2.82
C LEU A 46 15.09 12.77 -2.47
N ALA A 47 13.96 13.46 -2.65
CA ALA A 47 13.79 14.86 -2.29
C ALA A 47 14.00 15.11 -0.79
N SER A 48 13.55 14.17 0.06
CA SER A 48 13.74 14.24 1.51
C SER A 48 15.19 14.00 1.94
N SER A 49 15.98 13.28 1.13
CA SER A 49 17.38 12.97 1.42
C SER A 49 18.38 14.06 0.99
N GLY A 50 17.91 15.18 0.45
CA GLY A 50 18.76 16.33 0.12
C GLY A 50 19.76 16.10 -1.02
N LEU A 51 19.44 15.18 -1.95
CA LEU A 51 20.17 14.96 -3.20
C LEU A 51 19.57 15.79 -4.35
#